data_AF-A0A528WTK4-F1
#
_entry.id   AF-A0A528WTK4-F1
#
_cell.length_a   1.000
_cell.length_b   1.000
_cell.length_c   1.000
_cell.angle_alpha   90.00
_cell.angle_beta   90.00
_cell.angle_gamma   90.00
#
_symmetry.space_group_name_H-M   'P 1'
#
loop_
_entity.id
_entity.type
_entity.pdbx_description
1 polymer ?
#
loop_
_entity_poly.entity_id
_entity_poly.type
_entity_poly.pdbx_seq_one_letter_code
_entity_poly.pdbx_strand_id
1 'polypeptide(L)'
;VHVDRIACSWLIHRFIDADAAIRFVAGKGYVPKQGELRFDMFEGEITHEGDRCSFEVLLARTGITDPALQAIAEVVHDIDLKDGKFSREETTGIASLIAGIAMANASDEQRIAEGAAV
;
A
#
# COMPACT_ATOMS: atom_id res chain seq x y z
N VAL A 1 5.89 -1.75 -8.30
CA VAL A 1 4.95 -1.15 -7.32
C VAL A 1 3.62 -0.77 -7.96
N HIS A 2 2.52 -1.09 -7.27
CA HIS A 2 1.13 -0.73 -7.58
C HIS A 2 0.47 -0.09 -6.35
N VAL A 3 -0.86 0.06 -6.35
CA VAL A 3 -1.63 0.85 -5.37
C VAL A 3 -1.34 0.49 -3.91
N ASP A 4 -1.35 -0.80 -3.52
CA ASP A 4 -1.25 -1.21 -2.12
C ASP A 4 0.11 -0.83 -1.51
N ARG A 5 1.21 -1.02 -2.25
CA ARG A 5 2.55 -0.59 -1.80
C ARG A 5 2.69 0.91 -1.68
N ILE A 6 2.13 1.68 -2.62
CA ILE A 6 2.16 3.14 -2.59
C ILE A 6 1.40 3.62 -1.35
N ALA A 7 0.17 3.13 -1.19
CA ALA A 7 -0.71 3.50 -0.10
C ALA A 7 -0.12 3.09 1.27
N CYS A 8 0.42 1.87 1.40
CA CYS A 8 1.09 1.44 2.62
C CYS A 8 2.28 2.33 2.97
N SER A 9 3.12 2.66 1.98
CA SER A 9 4.30 3.50 2.20
C SER A 9 3.91 4.91 2.63
N TRP A 10 2.86 5.47 2.01
CA TRP A 10 2.29 6.76 2.42
C TRP A 10 1.71 6.71 3.85
N LEU A 11 0.93 5.68 4.18
CA LEU A 11 0.35 5.49 5.51
C LEU A 11 1.43 5.39 6.59
N ILE A 12 2.49 4.62 6.32
CA ILE A 12 3.63 4.46 7.21
C ILE A 12 4.25 5.82 7.52
N HIS A 13 4.69 6.55 6.49
CA HIS A 13 5.36 7.83 6.68
C HIS A 13 4.46 8.90 7.30
N ARG A 14 3.16 8.88 7.02
CA ARG A 14 2.26 9.96 7.41
C ARG A 14 1.65 9.78 8.79
N PHE A 15 1.43 8.53 9.23
CA PHE A 15 0.65 8.22 10.43
C PHE A 15 1.31 7.24 11.40
N ILE A 16 2.34 6.50 11.00
CA ILE A 16 2.94 5.43 11.82
C ILE A 16 4.36 5.82 12.25
N ASP A 17 5.25 6.03 11.28
CA ASP A 17 6.66 6.36 11.48
C ASP A 17 7.19 7.20 10.32
N ALA A 18 7.38 8.48 10.57
CA ALA A 18 7.86 9.43 9.57
C ALA A 18 9.31 9.15 9.12
N ASP A 19 10.11 8.52 9.98
CA ASP A 19 11.52 8.24 9.75
C ASP A 19 11.78 6.82 9.20
N ALA A 20 10.72 6.03 8.97
CA ALA A 20 10.82 4.69 8.43
C ALA A 20 11.57 4.66 7.09
N ALA A 21 12.47 3.69 6.91
CA ALA A 21 13.16 3.50 5.62
C ALA A 21 12.47 2.41 4.80
N ILE A 22 11.91 2.77 3.65
CA ILE A 22 11.31 1.83 2.70
C ILE A 22 12.37 1.35 1.71
N ARG A 23 12.47 0.02 1.52
CA ARG A 23 13.46 -0.61 0.64
C ARG A 23 12.80 -1.66 -0.24
N PHE A 24 13.15 -1.65 -1.52
CA PHE A 24 12.75 -2.70 -2.45
C PHE A 24 13.73 -3.86 -2.43
N VAL A 25 13.19 -5.05 -2.29
CA VAL A 25 13.96 -6.29 -2.16
C VAL A 25 13.44 -7.33 -3.15
N ALA A 26 14.25 -8.35 -3.41
CA ALA A 26 13.81 -9.47 -4.24
C ALA A 26 12.58 -10.13 -3.61
N GLY A 27 11.52 -10.37 -4.40
CA GLY A 27 10.27 -10.95 -3.91
C GLY A 27 10.38 -12.39 -3.39
N LYS A 28 11.53 -13.05 -3.58
CA LYS A 28 11.84 -14.39 -3.06
C LYS A 28 13.26 -14.41 -2.50
N GLY A 29 13.45 -15.14 -1.41
CA GLY A 29 14.76 -15.39 -0.81
C GLY A 29 15.36 -14.20 -0.05
N TYR A 30 14.64 -13.07 0.08
CA TYR A 30 15.04 -12.01 0.98
C TYR A 30 14.86 -12.45 2.43
N VAL A 31 15.93 -12.33 3.23
CA VAL A 31 15.90 -12.58 4.67
C VAL A 31 15.96 -11.21 5.37
N PRO A 32 14.91 -10.80 6.11
CA PRO A 32 14.90 -9.52 6.78
C PRO A 32 15.97 -9.46 7.87
N LYS A 33 16.61 -8.30 8.01
CA LYS A 33 17.50 -8.02 9.13
C LYS A 33 16.69 -7.74 10.39
N GLN A 34 17.35 -7.77 11.55
CA GLN A 34 16.72 -7.40 12.82
C GLN A 34 16.10 -5.99 12.72
N GLY A 35 14.82 -5.88 13.04
CA GLY A 35 14.06 -4.63 13.00
C GLY A 35 13.44 -4.29 11.64
N GLU A 36 13.71 -5.07 10.59
CA GLU A 36 13.02 -4.90 9.31
C GLU A 36 11.69 -5.67 9.32
N LEU A 37 10.64 -5.04 8.80
CA LEU A 37 9.34 -5.66 8.54
C LEU A 37 9.10 -5.66 7.04
N ARG A 38 8.70 -6.80 6.50
CA ARG A 38 8.31 -6.94 5.10
C ARG A 38 6.82 -6.65 5.00
N PHE A 39 6.45 -5.84 4.02
CA PHE A 39 5.06 -5.59 3.69
C PHE A 39 4.75 -5.78 2.20
N ASP A 40 3.52 -6.16 1.89
CA ASP A 40 3.02 -6.47 0.54
C ASP A 40 3.97 -7.37 -0.28
N MET A 41 4.36 -8.49 0.35
CA MET A 41 5.09 -9.57 -0.29
C MET A 41 4.71 -10.92 0.30
N PHE A 42 5.00 -11.98 -0.45
CA PHE A 42 4.73 -13.36 -0.02
C PHE A 42 5.47 -13.68 1.27
N GLU A 43 4.78 -14.33 2.21
CA GLU A 43 5.30 -14.65 3.56
C GLU A 43 5.83 -13.42 4.35
N GLY A 44 5.44 -12.21 3.93
CA GLY A 44 5.78 -10.98 4.64
C GLY A 44 5.03 -10.87 5.97
N GLU A 45 5.62 -10.15 6.92
CA GLU A 45 5.00 -9.92 8.22
C GLU A 45 3.67 -9.18 8.09
N ILE A 46 3.58 -8.22 7.16
CA ILE A 46 2.37 -7.44 6.85
C ILE A 46 1.99 -7.74 5.39
N THR A 47 1.05 -8.63 5.17
CA THR A 47 0.61 -9.01 3.83
C THR A 47 -0.90 -9.17 3.83
N HIS A 48 -1.48 -9.57 2.71
CA HIS A 48 -2.92 -9.81 2.63
C HIS A 48 -3.36 -10.86 3.66
N GLU A 49 -4.46 -10.59 4.36
CA GLU A 49 -5.05 -11.50 5.34
C GLU A 49 -6.53 -11.72 5.04
N GLY A 50 -6.88 -12.94 4.62
CA GLY A 50 -8.26 -13.24 4.24
C GLY A 50 -8.68 -12.41 3.03
N ASP A 51 -9.65 -11.53 3.22
CA ASP A 51 -10.18 -10.62 2.21
C ASP A 51 -9.62 -9.19 2.36
N ARG A 52 -8.52 -8.98 3.08
CA ARG A 52 -7.93 -7.65 3.29
C ARG A 52 -6.63 -7.48 2.51
N CYS A 53 -6.47 -6.33 1.86
CA CYS A 53 -5.18 -5.88 1.32
C CYS A 53 -4.21 -5.51 2.43
N SER A 54 -2.93 -5.28 2.10
CA SER A 54 -1.90 -4.97 3.10
C SER A 54 -2.20 -3.66 3.84
N PHE A 55 -2.77 -2.66 3.16
CA PHE A 55 -3.18 -1.40 3.76
C PHE A 55 -4.23 -1.59 4.88
N GLU A 56 -5.26 -2.40 4.63
CA GLU A 56 -6.28 -2.74 5.61
C GLU A 56 -5.70 -3.51 6.80
N VAL A 57 -4.79 -4.45 6.52
CA VAL A 57 -4.08 -5.20 7.57
C VAL A 57 -3.23 -4.26 8.43
N LEU A 58 -2.55 -3.30 7.82
CA LEU A 58 -1.72 -2.33 8.52
C LEU A 58 -2.55 -1.41 9.43
N LEU A 59 -3.69 -0.90 8.95
CA LEU A 59 -4.63 -0.13 9.78
C LEU A 59 -5.13 -0.97 10.98
N ALA A 60 -5.53 -2.23 10.72
CA ALA A 60 -6.03 -3.11 11.77
C ALA A 60 -4.98 -3.38 12.86
N ARG A 61 -3.73 -3.63 12.46
CA ARG A 61 -2.63 -3.94 13.39
C ARG A 61 -2.14 -2.73 14.18
N THR A 62 -2.22 -1.54 13.61
CA THR A 62 -1.87 -0.29 14.30
C THR A 62 -2.99 0.26 15.17
N GLY A 63 -4.22 -0.25 15.01
CA GLY A 63 -5.39 0.22 15.74
C GLY A 63 -5.88 1.59 15.29
N ILE A 64 -5.49 2.04 14.08
CA ILE A 64 -5.92 3.32 13.54
C ILE A 64 -7.34 3.17 12.98
N THR A 65 -8.30 3.91 13.58
CA THR A 65 -9.73 3.83 13.24
C THR A 65 -10.27 5.13 12.63
N ASP A 66 -9.42 5.94 12.01
CA ASP A 66 -9.84 7.20 11.37
C ASP A 66 -10.79 6.92 10.18
N PRO A 67 -12.02 7.47 10.16
CA PRO A 67 -12.97 7.24 9.08
C PRO A 67 -12.47 7.66 7.69
N ALA A 68 -11.63 8.68 7.59
CA ALA A 68 -11.04 9.09 6.32
C ALA A 68 -10.04 8.04 5.80
N LEU A 69 -9.25 7.45 6.69
CA LEU A 69 -8.35 6.35 6.33
C LEU A 69 -9.12 5.07 5.98
N GLN A 70 -10.29 4.83 6.58
CA GLN A 70 -11.16 3.73 6.17
C GLN A 70 -11.70 3.93 4.75
N ALA A 71 -12.15 5.13 4.38
CA ALA A 71 -12.58 5.41 3.00
C ALA A 71 -11.44 5.20 1.99
N ILE A 72 -10.21 5.58 2.33
CA ILE A 72 -9.02 5.31 1.51
C ILE A 72 -8.77 3.79 1.42
N ALA A 73 -8.90 3.06 2.53
CA ALA A 73 -8.72 1.61 2.55
C ALA A 73 -9.69 0.89 1.60
N GLU A 74 -10.95 1.31 1.57
CA GLU A 74 -11.98 0.78 0.66
C GLU A 74 -11.60 1.01 -0.82
N VAL A 75 -11.08 2.19 -1.16
CA VAL A 75 -10.58 2.47 -2.52
C VAL A 75 -9.37 1.60 -2.85
N VAL A 76 -8.38 1.52 -1.97
CA VAL A 76 -7.16 0.73 -2.17
C VAL A 76 -7.53 -0.74 -2.36
N HIS A 77 -8.44 -1.27 -1.54
CA HIS A 77 -8.95 -2.63 -1.64
C HIS A 77 -9.53 -2.92 -3.01
N ASP A 78 -10.47 -2.11 -3.48
CA ASP A 78 -11.12 -2.35 -4.78
C ASP A 78 -10.12 -2.33 -5.95
N ILE A 79 -9.08 -1.49 -5.88
CA ILE A 79 -8.05 -1.42 -6.93
C ILE A 79 -7.10 -2.62 -6.86
N ASP A 80 -6.74 -3.06 -5.65
CA ASP A 80 -5.77 -4.11 -5.42
C ASP A 80 -6.37 -5.52 -5.60
N LEU A 81 -7.50 -5.81 -4.95
CA LEU A 81 -8.18 -7.10 -5.00
C LEU A 81 -9.06 -7.26 -6.24
N LYS A 82 -9.57 -6.16 -6.81
CA LYS A 82 -10.39 -6.15 -8.03
C LYS A 82 -11.68 -6.98 -7.93
N ASP A 83 -12.23 -7.09 -6.73
CA ASP A 83 -13.50 -7.77 -6.46
C ASP A 83 -14.70 -6.83 -6.41
N GLY A 84 -14.46 -5.51 -6.35
CA GLY A 84 -15.49 -4.48 -6.33
C GLY A 84 -16.33 -4.47 -5.06
N LYS A 85 -15.78 -4.95 -3.94
CA LYS A 85 -16.48 -5.10 -2.67
C LYS A 85 -17.12 -3.80 -2.18
N PHE A 86 -16.44 -2.66 -2.34
CA PHE A 86 -16.92 -1.37 -1.84
C PHE A 86 -17.53 -0.49 -2.93
N SER A 87 -17.03 -0.59 -4.16
CA SER A 87 -17.55 0.07 -5.36
C SER A 87 -17.71 1.59 -5.21
N ARG A 88 -16.72 2.27 -4.65
CA ARG A 88 -16.73 3.72 -4.48
C ARG A 88 -16.60 4.45 -5.82
N GLU A 89 -17.24 5.61 -5.96
CA GLU A 89 -17.28 6.35 -7.24
C GLU A 89 -15.88 6.82 -7.68
N GLU A 90 -15.05 7.21 -6.72
CA GLU A 90 -13.69 7.72 -6.92
C GLU A 90 -12.69 6.63 -7.36
N THR A 91 -13.00 5.35 -7.15
CA THR A 91 -12.08 4.22 -7.35
C THR A 91 -11.50 4.17 -8.76
N THR A 92 -12.33 4.32 -9.78
CA THR A 92 -11.88 4.24 -11.19
C THR A 92 -10.93 5.38 -11.56
N GLY A 93 -11.19 6.58 -11.03
CA GLY A 93 -10.34 7.76 -11.26
C GLY A 93 -8.97 7.59 -10.60
N ILE A 94 -8.96 7.18 -9.33
CA ILE A 94 -7.72 6.94 -8.57
C ILE A 94 -6.91 5.79 -9.20
N ALA A 95 -7.57 4.70 -9.62
CA ALA A 95 -6.92 3.60 -10.33
C ALA A 95 -6.19 4.08 -11.60
N SER A 96 -6.85 4.93 -12.39
CA SER A 96 -6.30 5.45 -13.64
C SER A 96 -5.10 6.37 -13.38
N LEU A 97 -5.18 7.22 -12.36
CA LEU A 97 -4.10 8.10 -11.93
C LEU A 97 -2.87 7.30 -11.47
N ILE A 98 -3.05 6.34 -10.56
CA ILE A 98 -1.97 5.48 -10.06
C ILE A 98 -1.34 4.66 -11.19
N ALA A 99 -2.16 4.14 -12.11
CA ALA A 99 -1.66 3.44 -13.29
C ALA A 99 -0.80 4.36 -14.17
N GLY A 100 -1.22 5.61 -14.40
CA GLY A 100 -0.44 6.61 -15.12
C GLY A 100 0.92 6.88 -14.47
N ILE A 101 0.96 7.07 -13.15
CA ILE A 101 2.21 7.27 -12.40
C ILE A 101 3.14 6.05 -12.53
N ALA A 102 2.58 4.84 -12.41
CA ALA A 102 3.34 3.61 -12.56
C ALA A 102 3.90 3.42 -13.98
N MET A 103 3.15 3.83 -15.01
CA MET A 103 3.59 3.78 -16.40
C MET A 103 4.67 4.84 -16.72
N ALA A 104 4.58 6.02 -16.11
CA ALA A 104 5.51 7.12 -16.34
C ALA A 104 6.89 6.90 -15.68
N ASN A 105 6.97 6.05 -14.66
CA ASN A 105 8.16 5.86 -13.84
C ASN A 105 8.68 4.41 -13.87
N ALA A 106 9.96 4.25 -14.20
CA ALA A 106 10.58 2.92 -14.28
C ALA A 106 11.05 2.38 -12.92
N SER A 107 11.40 3.26 -11.98
CA SER A 107 11.84 2.86 -10.64
C SER A 107 10.66 2.80 -9.66
N ASP A 108 10.71 1.85 -8.74
CA ASP A 108 9.68 1.68 -7.73
C ASP A 108 9.72 2.81 -6.68
N GLU A 109 10.91 3.37 -6.43
CA GLU A 109 11.13 4.53 -5.57
C GLU A 109 10.41 5.77 -6.11
N GLN A 110 10.53 6.05 -7.42
CA GLN A 110 9.81 7.17 -8.03
C GLN A 110 8.29 6.95 -7.99
N ARG A 111 7.82 5.72 -8.19
CA ARG A 111 6.38 5.42 -8.11
C ARG A 111 5.81 5.69 -6.73
N ILE A 112 6.53 5.34 -5.66
CA ILE A 112 6.13 5.71 -4.30
C ILE A 112 6.15 7.22 -4.12
N ALA A 113 7.25 7.88 -4.51
CA ALA A 113 7.42 9.32 -4.29
C ALA A 113 6.33 10.15 -4.98
N GLU A 114 6.07 9.88 -6.26
CA GLU A 114 5.03 10.56 -7.04
C GLU A 114 3.62 10.14 -6.60
N GLY A 115 3.42 8.85 -6.32
CA GLY A 115 2.12 8.32 -5.88
C GLY A 115 1.69 8.80 -4.51
N ALA A 116 2.63 9.07 -3.60
CA ALA A 116 2.34 9.60 -2.26
C ALA A 116 1.99 11.09 -2.25
N ALA A 117 2.25 11.81 -3.35
CA ALA A 117 2.01 13.25 -3.46
C ALA A 117 0.61 13.62 -3.98
N VAL A 118 -0.16 12.64 -4.47
CA VAL A 118 -1.49 12.82 -5.04
C VAL A 118 -2.55 12.19 -4.15
#